data_AF-A0A838R838-F1
#
_entry.id   AF-A0A838R838-F1
#
_cell.length_a   1.000
_cell.length_b   1.000
_cell.length_c   1.000
_cell.angle_alpha   90.00
_cell.angle_beta   90.00
_cell.angle_gamma   90.00
#
_symmetry.space_group_name_H-M   'P 1'
#
loop_
_entity.id
_entity.type
_entity.pdbx_description
1 polymer ?
#
loop_
_entity_poly.entity_id
_entity_poly.type
_entity_poly.pdbx_seq_one_letter_code
_entity_poly.pdbx_strand_id
1 'polypeptide(L)' 'SKRGSVVALGPIAIPATYRYACTYRPAHLELTLTRLRARYRFPVKKRHFVGWYRRYSGDLADLGKGEILEWTAK' A
#
# COMPACT_ATOMS: atom_id res chain seq x y z
N SER A 1 -3.28 -16.29 -9.57
CA SER A 1 -3.44 -14.84 -9.81
C SER A 1 -2.18 -14.14 -9.33
N LYS A 2 -1.36 -13.55 -10.21
CA LYS A 2 -0.17 -12.75 -9.81
C LYS A 2 -0.55 -11.28 -9.54
N ARG A 3 -1.61 -11.07 -8.75
CA ARG A 3 -2.15 -9.74 -8.40
C ARG A 3 -2.18 -9.62 -6.89
N GLY A 4 -1.70 -8.50 -6.36
CA GLY A 4 -1.68 -8.25 -4.93
C GLY A 4 -1.16 -6.86 -4.60
N SER A 5 -1.49 -6.39 -3.40
CA SER A 5 -1.05 -5.11 -2.87
C SER A 5 -0.15 -5.36 -1.66
N VAL A 6 1.06 -4.81 -1.70
CA VAL A 6 1.96 -4.75 -0.55
C VAL A 6 1.83 -3.37 0.07
N VAL A 7 1.46 -3.29 1.35
CA VAL A 7 1.26 -2.02 2.04
C VAL A 7 2.35 -1.82 3.08
N ALA A 8 3.18 -0.81 2.88
CA ALA A 8 4.20 -0.39 3.83
C ALA A 8 3.68 0.81 4.65
N LEU A 9 3.55 0.62 5.97
CA LEU A 9 3.11 1.67 6.90
C LEU A 9 4.24 2.61 7.35
N GLY A 10 5.37 2.56 6.64
CA GLY A 10 6.59 3.33 6.84
C GLY A 10 7.45 3.29 5.57
N PRO A 11 8.61 3.98 5.55
CA PRO A 11 9.47 4.07 4.37
C PRO A 11 10.06 2.71 4.00
N ILE A 12 10.21 2.45 2.71
CA ILE A 12 10.80 1.22 2.17
C ILE A 12 11.69 1.49 0.97
N ALA A 13 12.67 0.63 0.72
CA ALA A 13 13.39 0.62 -0.54
C ALA A 13 12.51 -0.04 -1.62
N ILE A 14 12.12 0.75 -2.62
CA ILE A 14 11.28 0.27 -3.72
C ILE A 14 12.15 -0.54 -4.71
N PRO A 15 11.77 -1.78 -5.06
CA PRO A 15 12.50 -2.55 -6.07
C PRO A 15 12.54 -1.85 -7.42
N ALA A 16 13.64 -2.02 -8.15
CA ALA A 16 13.86 -1.37 -9.45
C ALA A 16 12.85 -1.80 -10.54
N THR A 17 12.08 -2.87 -10.33
CA THR A 17 11.03 -3.33 -11.24
C THR A 17 9.66 -2.70 -10.98
N TYR A 18 9.56 -1.85 -9.95
CA TYR A 18 8.37 -1.05 -9.67
C TYR A 18 8.60 0.41 -10.10
N ARG A 19 7.52 1.05 -10.57
CA ARG A 19 7.54 2.44 -11.03
C ARG A 19 6.48 3.24 -10.30
N TYR A 20 6.83 4.45 -9.89
CA TYR A 20 5.87 5.37 -9.28
C TYR A 20 4.72 5.63 -10.26
N ALA A 21 3.49 5.50 -9.75
CA ALA A 21 2.27 5.71 -10.52
C ALA A 21 1.54 6.98 -10.06
N CYS A 22 1.29 7.13 -8.76
CA CYS A 22 0.60 8.30 -8.20
C CYS A 22 0.72 8.34 -6.68
N THR A 23 0.30 9.45 -6.07
CA THR A 23 0.07 9.57 -4.63
C THR A 23 -1.41 9.80 -4.40
N TYR A 24 -2.05 8.95 -3.59
CA TYR A 24 -3.50 9.01 -3.37
C TYR A 24 -3.91 8.41 -2.03
N ARG A 25 -5.20 8.46 -1.70
CA ARG A 25 -5.80 7.80 -0.53
C ARG A 25 -6.59 6.57 -0.99
N PRO A 26 -6.06 5.34 -0.83
CA PRO A 26 -6.72 4.14 -1.33
C PRO A 26 -7.95 3.77 -0.48
N ALA A 27 -9.16 3.94 -1.02
CA ALA A 27 -10.40 3.64 -0.30
C ALA A 27 -10.49 2.18 0.17
N HIS A 28 -9.97 1.23 -0.63
CA HIS A 28 -9.93 -0.19 -0.26
C HIS A 28 -9.04 -0.48 0.96
N LEU A 29 -8.03 0.38 1.22
CA LEU A 29 -7.11 0.20 2.32
C LEU A 29 -7.78 0.55 3.66
N GLU A 30 -8.63 1.58 3.67
CA GLU A 30 -9.41 1.95 4.87
C GLU A 30 -10.28 0.78 5.36
N LEU A 31 -10.98 0.12 4.43
CA LEU A 31 -11.79 -1.08 4.73
C LEU A 31 -10.92 -2.23 5.27
N THR A 32 -9.80 -2.49 4.61
CA THR A 32 -8.86 -3.56 5.00
C THR A 32 -8.28 -3.32 6.39
N LEU A 33 -7.75 -2.12 6.65
CA LEU A 33 -7.17 -1.76 7.95
C LEU A 33 -8.21 -1.77 9.07
N THR A 34 -9.46 -1.37 8.78
CA THR A 34 -10.56 -1.43 9.74
C THR A 34 -10.82 -2.88 10.16
N ARG A 35 -10.90 -3.80 9.20
CA ARG A 35 -11.07 -5.23 9.48
C ARG A 35 -9.89 -5.81 10.25
N LEU A 36 -8.66 -5.47 9.86
CA LEU A 36 -7.45 -5.93 10.55
C LEU A 36 -7.41 -5.46 12.01
N ARG A 37 -7.74 -4.19 12.25
CA ARG A 37 -7.83 -3.63 13.61
C ARG A 37 -8.92 -4.31 14.44
N ALA A 38 -10.13 -4.43 13.89
CA ALA A 38 -11.28 -4.95 14.61
C ALA A 38 -11.18 -6.45 14.91
N ARG A 39 -10.75 -7.26 13.93
CA ARG A 39 -10.75 -8.72 14.05
C ARG A 39 -9.47 -9.26 14.68
N TYR A 40 -8.32 -8.62 14.43
CA TYR A 40 -7.01 -9.16 14.79
C TYR A 40 -6.20 -8.26 15.72
N ARG A 41 -6.78 -7.13 16.19
CA ARG A 41 -6.09 -6.12 17.03
C ARG A 41 -4.76 -5.65 16.41
N PHE A 42 -4.69 -5.67 15.09
CA PHE A 42 -3.48 -5.29 14.37
C PHE A 42 -3.13 -3.82 14.69
N PRO A 43 -1.85 -3.47 14.97
CA PRO A 43 -1.46 -2.20 15.59
C PRO A 43 -1.41 -1.02 14.59
N VAL A 44 -2.51 -0.77 13.90
CA VAL A 44 -2.67 0.36 12.99
C VAL A 44 -3.07 1.63 13.74
N LYS A 45 -2.35 2.72 13.46
CA LYS A 45 -2.56 4.04 14.06
C LYS A 45 -3.54 4.86 13.21
N LYS A 46 -4.22 5.85 13.80
CA LYS A 46 -5.13 6.77 13.07
C LYS A 46 -4.50 7.35 11.80
N ARG A 47 -3.21 7.70 11.83
CA ARG A 47 -2.45 8.22 10.67
C ARG A 47 -2.43 7.29 9.45
N HIS A 48 -2.59 5.98 9.63
CA HIS A 48 -2.62 5.02 8.52
C HIS A 48 -3.98 5.02 7.78
N PHE A 49 -5.06 5.47 8.44
CA PHE A 49 -6.40 5.58 7.84
C PHE A 49 -6.58 6.89 7.07
N VAL A 50 -5.97 7.98 7.56
CA VAL A 50 -6.12 9.33 6.97
C VAL A 50 -4.93 9.77 6.12
N GLY A 51 -3.86 8.97 6.09
CA GLY A 51 -2.62 9.28 5.37
C GLY A 51 -2.70 9.04 3.87
N TRP A 52 -1.71 9.59 3.15
CA TRP A 52 -1.52 9.39 1.72
C TRP A 52 -0.59 8.21 1.47
N TYR A 53 -0.71 7.60 0.29
CA TYR A 53 0.13 6.49 -0.12
C TYR A 53 0.71 6.75 -1.51
N ARG A 54 2.03 6.64 -1.62
CA ARG A 54 2.71 6.56 -2.91
C ARG A 54 2.49 5.17 -3.47
N ARG A 55 1.88 5.12 -4.64
CA ARG A 55 1.61 3.88 -5.37
C ARG A 55 2.73 3.64 -6.36
N TYR A 56 3.29 2.44 -6.30
CA TYR A 56 4.21 1.95 -7.29
C TYR A 56 3.60 0.73 -7.98
N SER A 57 3.58 0.73 -9.30
CA SER A 57 3.09 -0.38 -10.12
C SER A 57 4.25 -1.23 -10.59
N GLY A 58 4.08 -2.55 -10.53
CA GLY A 58 5.04 -3.57 -10.96
C GLY A 58 4.32 -4.92 -11.00
N ASP A 59 4.96 -6.07 -10.98
CA ASP A 59 6.37 -6.30 -11.24
C ASP A 59 6.60 -6.24 -12.76
N LEU A 60 7.51 -5.39 -13.23
CA LEU A 60 7.90 -5.35 -14.65
C LEU A 60 8.62 -6.65 -15.10
N ALA A 61 8.98 -7.54 -14.16
CA ALA A 61 9.45 -8.90 -14.47
C ALA A 61 8.30 -9.90 -14.75
N ASP A 62 7.04 -9.51 -14.53
CA ASP A 62 5.85 -10.32 -14.75
C ASP A 62 4.74 -9.45 -15.42
N LEU A 63 3.51 -9.95 -15.53
CA LEU A 63 2.35 -9.26 -16.16
C LEU A 63 2.00 -7.83 -15.63
N GLY A 64 2.79 -7.23 -14.72
CA GLY A 64 2.65 -5.84 -14.29
C GLY A 64 1.41 -5.54 -13.43
N LYS A 65 0.93 -6.51 -12.64
CA LYS A 65 -0.35 -6.42 -11.91
C LYS A 65 -0.23 -6.34 -10.39
N GLY A 66 0.97 -6.17 -9.85
CA GLY A 66 1.25 -5.91 -8.45
C GLY A 66 1.30 -4.42 -8.16
N GLU A 67 0.99 -4.05 -6.91
CA GLU A 67 1.21 -2.69 -6.43
C GLU A 67 1.89 -2.67 -5.06
N ILE A 68 2.70 -1.64 -4.85
CA ILE A 68 3.26 -1.28 -3.56
C ILE A 68 2.66 0.05 -3.15
N LEU A 69 2.13 0.12 -1.93
CA LEU A 69 1.58 1.33 -1.31
C LEU A 69 2.48 1.71 -0.13
N GLU A 70 3.30 2.73 -0.32
CA GLU A 70 4.16 3.30 0.72
C GLU A 70 3.44 4.46 1.41
N TRP A 71 3.23 4.37 2.72
CA TRP A 71 2.67 5.45 3.50
C TRP A 71 3.56 6.70 3.42
N THR A 72 2.96 7.84 3.13
CA THR A 72 3.61 9.14 3.18
C THR A 72 2.75 10.14 3.97
N ALA A 73 3.42 11.06 4.67
CA ALA A 73 2.75 12.22 5.24
C ALA A 73 2.33 13.23 4.16
N LYS A 74 2.86 13.10 2.93
CA LYS A 74 2.63 14.00 1.79
C LYS A 74 3.02 13.38 0.45
#